data_AF-A0A7S3WZ30-F1
#
_entry.id   AF-A0A7S3WZ30-F1
#
_cell.length_a   1.000
_cell.length_b   1.000
_cell.length_c   1.000
_cell.angle_alpha   90.00
_cell.angle_beta   90.00
_cell.angle_gamma   90.00
#
_symmetry.space_group_name_H-M   'P 1'
#
loop_
_entity.id
_entity.type
_entity.pdbx_description
1 polymer ?
#
loop_
_entity_poly.entity_id
_entity_poly.type
_entity_poly.pdbx_seq_one_letter_code
_entity_poly.pdbx_strand_id
1 'polypeptide(L)'
;GGKAEGGKAESAVDSVDGVGEASDERGEAKGALVATSRASGVGVTALGAPQESVDFEAMFHRKHEVHEGVIKFNMKPKRGIKYLMSVCGLEDTPAAVARFLLATDGLDKRAVGDYLGEGEDFNKQVLYAYVDSIDFANLSFDAALRKFL
;
A
#
# COMPACT_ATOMS: atom_id res chain seq x y z
N GLY A 1 -28.59 -16.31 -62.13
CA GLY A 1 -27.93 -14.99 -62.05
C GLY A 1 -27.34 -14.81 -60.66
N GLY A 2 -26.12 -14.25 -60.57
CA GLY A 2 -25.32 -14.01 -59.35
C GLY A 2 -24.48 -15.24 -58.96
N LYS A 3 -23.15 -15.37 -59.18
CA LYS A 3 -21.94 -14.51 -59.23
C LYS A 3 -21.41 -14.05 -57.85
N ALA A 4 -20.07 -14.10 -57.72
CA ALA A 4 -19.14 -13.78 -56.62
C ALA A 4 -18.87 -14.96 -55.66
N GLU A 5 -17.71 -15.64 -55.63
CA GLU A 5 -16.29 -15.31 -55.91
C GLU A 5 -15.71 -14.18 -55.06
N GLY A 6 -14.69 -14.50 -54.26
CA GLY A 6 -13.65 -13.55 -53.83
C GLY A 6 -13.43 -13.46 -52.32
N GLY A 7 -12.22 -13.83 -51.86
CA GLY A 7 -11.74 -13.51 -50.50
C GLY A 7 -10.57 -14.38 -50.04
N LYS A 8 -9.39 -14.14 -50.62
CA LYS A 8 -8.10 -14.79 -50.28
C LYS A 8 -7.29 -13.86 -49.36
N ALA A 9 -6.46 -14.47 -48.51
CA ALA A 9 -5.15 -14.01 -48.00
C ALA A 9 -5.11 -12.85 -46.97
N GLU A 10 -4.66 -13.10 -45.73
CA GLU A 10 -3.26 -13.14 -45.24
C GLU A 10 -2.78 -11.77 -44.69
N SER A 11 -2.53 -11.70 -43.38
CA SER A 11 -1.32 -11.05 -42.83
C SER A 11 -1.23 -11.35 -41.32
N ALA A 12 -0.42 -12.34 -40.98
CA ALA A 12 0.13 -12.52 -39.65
C ALA A 12 1.60 -12.09 -39.72
N VAL A 13 1.93 -10.99 -39.07
CA VAL A 13 3.32 -10.61 -38.76
C VAL A 13 3.33 -10.28 -37.27
N ASP A 14 3.87 -11.20 -36.47
CA ASP A 14 4.24 -10.89 -35.09
C ASP A 14 5.65 -11.42 -34.81
N SER A 15 6.55 -10.44 -34.71
CA SER A 15 7.58 -10.30 -33.69
C SER A 15 8.42 -11.53 -33.32
N VAL A 16 9.63 -11.55 -33.88
CA VAL A 16 10.78 -12.25 -33.27
C VAL A 16 11.85 -11.22 -32.94
N ASP A 17 12.00 -10.89 -31.67
CA ASP A 17 13.24 -10.30 -31.15
C ASP A 17 13.50 -10.87 -29.76
N GLY A 18 14.39 -11.85 -29.74
CA GLY A 18 14.88 -12.52 -28.56
C GLY A 18 16.40 -12.54 -28.53
N VAL A 19 16.92 -11.89 -27.49
CA VAL A 19 18.12 -12.24 -26.68
C VAL A 19 19.52 -12.02 -27.29
N GLY A 20 20.33 -11.25 -26.54
CA GLY A 20 21.79 -11.28 -26.50
C GLY A 20 22.30 -10.20 -25.55
N GLU A 21 22.43 -10.51 -24.25
CA GLU A 21 23.71 -10.79 -23.56
C GLU A 21 24.72 -9.63 -23.58
N ALA A 22 25.00 -9.07 -22.38
CA ALA A 22 26.34 -8.66 -21.99
C ALA A 22 26.42 -8.59 -20.46
N SER A 23 27.08 -9.60 -19.91
CA SER A 23 27.46 -9.74 -18.52
C SER A 23 28.61 -8.80 -18.16
N ASP A 24 28.54 -8.29 -16.92
CA ASP A 24 29.61 -8.13 -15.92
C ASP A 24 31.03 -7.80 -16.42
N GLU A 25 31.61 -6.67 -15.96
CA GLU A 25 32.96 -6.68 -15.39
C GLU A 25 33.37 -5.35 -14.71
N ARG A 26 33.88 -5.51 -13.48
CA ARG A 26 34.95 -4.74 -12.79
C ARG A 26 34.59 -3.44 -12.06
N GLY A 27 34.28 -3.62 -10.77
CA GLY A 27 34.65 -2.68 -9.71
C GLY A 27 36.08 -2.92 -9.21
N GLU A 28 36.97 -1.95 -9.39
CA GLU A 28 38.28 -1.91 -8.72
C GLU A 28 38.16 -1.18 -7.37
N ALA A 29 38.36 -1.92 -6.28
CA ALA A 29 38.57 -1.38 -4.95
C ALA A 29 40.08 -1.25 -4.67
N LYS A 30 40.59 -0.02 -4.48
CA LYS A 30 41.92 0.23 -3.91
C LYS A 30 41.89 1.52 -3.08
N GLY A 31 42.11 1.38 -1.78
CA GLY A 31 42.20 2.53 -0.86
C GLY A 31 42.30 2.16 0.61
N ALA A 32 43.16 1.21 0.96
CA ALA A 32 43.58 1.01 2.35
C ALA A 32 44.76 1.93 2.64
N LEU A 33 44.56 2.96 3.47
CA LEU A 33 45.65 3.77 4.02
C LEU A 33 45.52 3.89 5.55
N VAL A 34 46.36 3.09 6.20
CA VAL A 34 46.97 3.19 7.53
C VAL A 34 46.44 4.29 8.48
N ALA A 35 45.86 3.86 9.60
CA ALA A 35 45.79 4.67 10.82
C ALA A 35 46.66 4.03 11.91
N THR A 36 47.82 4.63 12.18
CA THR A 36 48.56 4.44 13.43
C THR A 36 48.61 5.78 14.15
N SER A 37 48.02 5.83 15.34
CA SER A 37 48.65 6.38 16.55
C SER A 37 47.61 6.50 17.65
N ARG A 38 47.95 5.90 18.79
CA ARG A 38 47.26 6.04 20.08
C ARG A 38 47.65 7.38 20.70
N ALA A 39 46.68 8.09 21.28
CA ALA A 39 46.94 8.95 22.43
C ALA A 39 45.69 8.99 23.32
N SER A 40 45.91 8.60 24.57
CA SER A 40 44.97 8.63 25.69
C SER A 40 44.70 10.07 26.11
N GLY A 41 43.43 10.40 26.35
CA GLY A 41 43.00 11.70 26.88
C GLY A 41 41.62 11.58 27.49
N VAL A 42 41.56 11.57 28.82
CA VAL A 42 40.33 11.58 29.61
C VAL A 42 39.60 12.91 29.38
N GLY A 43 38.39 12.85 28.84
CA GLY A 43 37.49 13.98 28.69
C GLY A 43 36.07 13.55 29.05
N VAL A 44 35.61 13.95 30.24
CA VAL A 44 34.21 13.83 30.66
C VAL A 44 33.38 14.76 29.78
N THR A 45 32.49 14.22 28.94
CA THR A 45 31.44 15.01 28.30
C THR A 45 30.10 14.28 28.29
N ALA A 46 29.19 14.85 29.07
CA ALA A 46 27.77 15.07 28.79
C ALA A 46 26.87 13.88 28.42
N LEU A 47 25.94 13.62 29.34
CA LEU A 47 24.64 12.99 29.11
C LEU A 47 23.96 13.56 27.85
N GLY A 48 24.04 12.83 26.74
CA GLY A 48 23.18 13.06 25.58
C GLY A 48 21.83 12.41 25.84
N ALA A 49 20.87 13.16 26.36
CA ALA A 49 19.47 12.79 26.20
C ALA A 49 19.16 12.80 24.70
N PRO A 50 18.55 11.74 24.13
CA PRO A 50 18.09 11.80 22.75
C PRO A 50 16.96 12.83 22.71
N GLN A 51 17.24 13.99 22.11
CA GLN A 51 16.19 14.88 21.63
C GLN A 51 15.53 14.14 20.47
N GLU A 52 14.36 13.53 20.70
CA GLU A 52 13.50 13.02 19.63
C GLU A 52 13.12 14.21 18.75
N SER A 53 13.88 14.45 17.68
CA SER A 53 13.50 15.40 16.66
C SER A 53 12.30 14.81 15.92
N VAL A 54 11.12 15.37 16.17
CA VAL A 54 9.92 15.08 15.38
C VAL A 54 10.20 15.47 13.92
N ASP A 55 10.30 14.46 13.05
CA ASP A 55 10.48 14.66 11.61
C ASP A 55 9.14 15.09 10.98
N PHE A 56 8.94 16.41 10.92
CA PHE A 56 7.73 17.01 10.36
C PHE A 56 7.53 16.70 8.87
N GLU A 57 8.63 16.54 8.12
CA GLU A 57 8.60 16.25 6.69
C GLU A 57 8.07 14.82 6.48
N ALA A 58 8.61 13.84 7.21
CA ALA A 58 8.11 12.47 7.21
C ALA A 58 6.63 12.38 7.62
N MET A 59 6.20 13.17 8.62
CA MET A 59 4.79 13.20 9.04
C MET A 59 3.88 13.74 7.94
N PHE A 60 4.29 14.81 7.24
CA PHE A 60 3.52 15.39 6.15
C PHE A 60 3.42 14.44 4.96
N HIS A 61 4.54 13.81 4.56
CA HIS A 61 4.57 12.82 3.48
C HIS A 61 3.60 11.67 3.76
N ARG A 62 3.64 11.10 4.97
CA ARG A 62 2.73 10.01 5.35
C ARG A 62 1.26 10.44 5.28
N LYS A 63 0.93 11.65 5.76
CA LYS A 63 -0.44 12.18 5.67
C LYS A 63 -0.88 12.38 4.22
N HIS A 64 0.01 12.85 3.36
CA HIS A 64 -0.26 13.04 1.94
C HIS A 64 -0.55 11.70 1.24
N GLU A 65 0.28 10.69 1.46
CA GLU A 65 0.10 9.36 0.88
C GLU A 65 -1.22 8.71 1.32
N VAL A 66 -1.57 8.82 2.60
CA VAL A 66 -2.86 8.30 3.11
C VAL A 66 -4.02 9.02 2.42
N HIS A 67 -3.95 10.35 2.29
CA HIS A 67 -4.98 11.11 1.58
C HIS A 67 -5.11 10.68 0.11
N GLU A 68 -3.99 10.47 -0.57
CA GLU A 68 -3.98 9.97 -1.94
C GLU A 68 -4.57 8.55 -2.04
N GLY A 69 -4.33 7.71 -1.04
CA GLY A 69 -4.91 6.37 -0.90
C GLY A 69 -6.42 6.41 -0.71
N VAL A 70 -6.94 7.35 0.10
CA VAL A 70 -8.38 7.58 0.28
C VAL A 70 -9.04 7.99 -1.04
N ILE A 71 -8.44 8.91 -1.79
CA ILE A 71 -8.95 9.30 -3.12
C ILE A 71 -9.01 8.08 -4.04
N LYS A 72 -7.94 7.28 -4.10
CA LYS A 72 -7.92 6.06 -4.93
C LYS A 72 -8.96 5.05 -4.48
N PHE A 73 -9.17 4.88 -3.17
CA PHE A 73 -10.19 3.99 -2.61
C PHE A 73 -11.59 4.43 -3.07
N ASN A 74 -11.92 5.71 -2.91
CA ASN A 74 -13.22 6.26 -3.30
C ASN A 74 -13.50 6.10 -4.80
N MET A 75 -12.46 6.07 -5.65
CA MET A 75 -12.61 5.78 -7.07
C MET A 75 -12.70 4.28 -7.38
N LYS A 76 -11.83 3.48 -6.78
CA LYS A 76 -11.70 2.03 -7.01
C LYS A 76 -11.22 1.34 -5.71
N PRO A 77 -12.14 0.80 -4.89
CA PRO A 77 -11.80 0.33 -3.54
C PRO A 77 -10.66 -0.67 -3.47
N LYS A 78 -10.71 -1.76 -4.28
CA LYS A 78 -9.61 -2.74 -4.36
C LYS A 78 -8.26 -2.13 -4.71
N ARG A 79 -8.22 -1.11 -5.57
CA ARG A 79 -6.97 -0.42 -5.95
C ARG A 79 -6.48 0.51 -4.84
N GLY A 80 -7.39 1.20 -4.16
CA GLY A 80 -7.07 2.02 -3.01
C GLY A 80 -6.41 1.21 -1.89
N ILE A 81 -7.03 0.08 -1.50
CA ILE A 81 -6.46 -0.80 -0.47
C ILE A 81 -5.07 -1.31 -0.85
N LYS A 82 -4.87 -1.77 -2.09
CA LYS A 82 -3.54 -2.19 -2.58
C LYS A 82 -2.51 -1.06 -2.51
N TYR A 83 -2.89 0.15 -2.89
CA TYR A 83 -2.00 1.31 -2.78
C TYR A 83 -1.63 1.59 -1.31
N LEU A 84 -2.62 1.62 -0.42
CA LEU A 84 -2.43 1.85 1.02
C LEU A 84 -1.52 0.79 1.65
N MET A 85 -1.64 -0.47 1.24
CA MET A 85 -0.75 -1.54 1.68
C MET A 85 0.69 -1.32 1.21
N SER A 86 0.87 -0.95 -0.06
CA SER A 86 2.21 -0.80 -0.64
C SER A 86 2.94 0.47 -0.22
N VAL A 87 2.21 1.59 -0.03
CA VAL A 87 2.81 2.92 0.17
C VAL A 87 2.69 3.35 1.63
N CYS A 88 1.51 3.18 2.22
CA CYS A 88 1.23 3.68 3.57
C CYS A 88 1.55 2.64 4.67
N GLY A 89 1.98 1.43 4.29
CA GLY A 89 2.27 0.33 5.21
C GLY A 89 1.02 -0.23 5.90
N LEU A 90 -0.15 -0.17 5.26
CA LEU A 90 -1.34 -0.86 5.74
C LEU A 90 -1.08 -2.37 5.71
N GLU A 91 -1.20 -3.03 6.86
CA GLU A 91 -1.02 -4.49 6.92
C GLU A 91 -2.07 -5.20 6.06
N ASP A 92 -1.65 -6.21 5.32
CA ASP A 92 -2.52 -7.06 4.50
C ASP A 92 -3.25 -8.10 5.36
N THR A 93 -3.94 -7.62 6.40
CA THR A 93 -4.74 -8.45 7.30
C THR A 93 -6.17 -7.93 7.35
N PRO A 94 -7.19 -8.82 7.44
CA PRO A 94 -8.59 -8.39 7.48
C PRO A 94 -8.88 -7.39 8.61
N ALA A 95 -8.27 -7.58 9.78
CA ALA A 95 -8.44 -6.70 10.93
C ALA A 95 -7.78 -5.33 10.75
N ALA A 96 -6.64 -5.23 10.09
CA ALA A 96 -6.01 -3.95 9.81
C ALA A 96 -6.82 -3.14 8.79
N VAL A 97 -7.28 -3.79 7.71
CA VAL A 97 -8.13 -3.16 6.70
C VAL A 97 -9.47 -2.73 7.32
N ALA A 98 -10.12 -3.58 8.11
CA ALA A 98 -11.36 -3.24 8.81
C ALA A 98 -11.21 -2.00 9.72
N ARG A 99 -10.15 -1.96 10.53
CA ARG A 99 -9.84 -0.80 11.37
C ARG A 99 -9.59 0.46 10.53
N PHE A 100 -8.88 0.34 9.42
CA PHE A 100 -8.66 1.46 8.50
C PHE A 100 -9.98 2.00 7.94
N LEU A 101 -10.89 1.12 7.50
CA LEU A 101 -12.18 1.50 6.95
C LEU A 101 -13.09 2.18 7.98
N LEU A 102 -12.98 1.81 9.27
CA LEU A 102 -13.74 2.43 10.36
C LEU A 102 -13.16 3.75 10.84
N ALA A 103 -11.83 3.86 10.90
CA ALA A 103 -11.15 4.98 11.56
C ALA A 103 -10.75 6.12 10.60
N THR A 104 -10.74 5.88 9.29
CA THR A 104 -10.24 6.86 8.32
C THR A 104 -11.35 7.77 7.82
N ASP A 105 -11.19 9.07 8.07
CA ASP A 105 -12.09 10.09 7.56
C ASP A 105 -11.98 10.25 6.03
N GLY A 106 -13.10 10.63 5.40
CA GLY A 106 -13.14 10.95 3.97
C GLY A 106 -13.33 9.76 3.02
N LEU A 107 -13.48 8.54 3.54
CA LEU A 107 -13.93 7.39 2.75
C LEU A 107 -15.41 7.57 2.36
N ASP A 108 -15.74 7.35 1.08
CA ASP A 108 -17.14 7.30 0.63
C ASP A 108 -17.78 6.03 1.18
N LYS A 109 -18.84 6.19 2.00
CA LYS A 109 -19.57 5.07 2.60
C LYS A 109 -20.09 4.07 1.57
N ARG A 110 -20.42 4.53 0.36
CA ARG A 110 -20.83 3.64 -0.73
C ARG A 110 -19.67 2.79 -1.21
N ALA A 111 -18.49 3.39 -1.39
CA ALA A 111 -17.27 2.68 -1.76
C ALA A 111 -16.83 1.67 -0.69
N VAL A 112 -17.03 2.00 0.60
CA VAL A 112 -16.84 1.06 1.72
C VAL A 112 -17.82 -0.11 1.60
N GLY A 113 -19.12 0.16 1.40
CA GLY A 113 -20.14 -0.86 1.20
C GLY A 113 -19.84 -1.77 0.00
N ASP A 114 -19.41 -1.19 -1.12
CA ASP A 114 -19.02 -1.92 -2.33
C ASP A 114 -17.85 -2.87 -2.04
N TYR A 115 -16.81 -2.40 -1.34
CA TYR A 115 -15.65 -3.23 -0.98
C TYR A 115 -16.02 -4.36 -0.02
N LEU A 116 -16.83 -4.09 1.00
CA LEU A 116 -17.25 -5.10 1.97
C LEU A 116 -18.23 -6.11 1.38
N GLY A 117 -18.99 -5.72 0.34
CA GLY A 117 -19.95 -6.56 -0.38
C GLY A 117 -19.34 -7.41 -1.50
N GLU A 118 -18.04 -7.30 -1.76
CA GLU A 118 -17.37 -8.10 -2.79
C GLU A 118 -17.31 -9.59 -2.43
N GLY A 119 -17.43 -10.47 -3.43
CA GLY A 119 -17.53 -11.92 -3.23
C GLY A 119 -16.22 -12.65 -2.88
N GLU A 120 -15.08 -11.95 -2.93
CA GLU A 120 -13.76 -12.52 -2.64
C GLU A 120 -13.63 -12.90 -1.15
N ASP A 121 -12.87 -13.95 -0.87
CA ASP A 121 -12.69 -14.46 0.50
C ASP A 121 -12.07 -13.43 1.45
N PHE A 122 -11.10 -12.65 0.96
CA PHE A 122 -10.48 -11.59 1.76
C PHE A 122 -11.49 -10.50 2.14
N ASN A 123 -12.29 -10.01 1.18
CA ASN A 123 -13.31 -8.99 1.44
C ASN A 123 -14.37 -9.45 2.44
N LYS A 124 -14.80 -10.72 2.36
CA LYS A 124 -15.71 -11.33 3.35
C LYS A 124 -15.09 -11.40 4.74
N GLN A 125 -13.81 -11.77 4.85
CA GLN A 125 -13.10 -11.76 6.13
C GLN A 125 -12.95 -10.33 6.68
N VAL A 126 -12.71 -9.34 5.82
CA VAL A 126 -12.69 -7.92 6.22
C VAL A 126 -14.06 -7.50 6.75
N LEU A 127 -15.15 -7.90 6.09
CA LEU A 127 -16.51 -7.63 6.57
C LEU A 127 -16.76 -8.21 7.96
N TYR A 128 -16.35 -9.46 8.23
CA TYR A 128 -16.48 -10.04 9.57
C TYR A 128 -15.67 -9.24 10.61
N ALA A 129 -14.41 -8.94 10.31
CA ALA A 129 -13.58 -8.12 11.20
C ALA A 129 -14.13 -6.69 11.39
N TYR A 130 -14.77 -6.12 10.38
CA TYR A 130 -15.41 -4.81 10.43
C TYR A 130 -16.60 -4.80 11.38
N VAL A 131 -17.48 -5.79 11.27
CA VAL A 131 -18.64 -5.96 12.18
C VAL A 131 -18.17 -6.21 13.62
N ASP A 132 -17.17 -7.09 13.81
CA ASP A 132 -16.63 -7.43 15.13
C ASP A 132 -15.92 -6.25 15.81
N SER A 133 -15.44 -5.27 15.03
CA SER A 133 -14.80 -4.06 15.54
C SER A 133 -15.80 -3.02 16.04
N ILE A 134 -17.10 -3.20 15.80
CA ILE A 134 -18.14 -2.26 16.23
C ILE A 134 -18.74 -2.75 17.56
N ASP A 135 -18.62 -1.93 18.59
CA ASP A 135 -19.26 -2.22 19.87
C ASP A 135 -20.78 -1.97 19.79
N PHE A 136 -21.54 -3.06 19.81
CA PHE A 136 -22.99 -3.09 19.87
C PHE A 136 -23.54 -3.35 21.29
N ALA A 137 -22.68 -3.51 22.30
CA ALA A 137 -23.11 -3.82 23.65
C ALA A 137 -24.05 -2.73 24.20
N ASN A 138 -25.11 -3.15 24.88
CA ASN A 138 -26.11 -2.26 25.49
C ASN A 138 -26.85 -1.34 24.51
N LEU A 139 -26.80 -1.58 23.20
CA LEU A 139 -27.62 -0.88 22.21
C LEU A 139 -28.93 -1.63 21.98
N SER A 140 -30.03 -0.88 21.80
CA SER A 140 -31.25 -1.45 21.23
C SER A 140 -31.00 -1.85 19.77
N PHE A 141 -31.82 -2.77 19.24
CA PHE A 141 -31.68 -3.24 17.86
C PHE A 141 -31.67 -2.09 16.85
N ASP A 142 -32.56 -1.10 17.01
CA ASP A 142 -32.62 0.06 16.12
C ASP A 142 -31.41 1.00 16.29
N ALA A 143 -30.84 1.13 17.50
CA ALA A 143 -29.63 1.89 17.74
C ALA A 143 -28.39 1.19 17.14
N ALA A 144 -28.31 -0.14 17.25
CA ALA A 144 -27.27 -0.93 16.62
C ALA A 144 -27.30 -0.81 15.09
N LEU A 145 -28.50 -0.88 14.48
CA LEU A 145 -28.67 -0.68 13.04
C LEU A 145 -28.25 0.72 12.59
N ARG A 146 -28.65 1.78 13.31
CA ARG A 146 -28.23 3.16 12.99
C ARG A 146 -26.73 3.38 13.16
N LYS A 147 -26.08 2.62 14.05
CA LYS A 147 -24.63 2.66 14.23
C LYS A 147 -23.89 1.95 13.10
N PHE A 148 -24.49 0.91 12.54
CA PHE A 148 -23.89 0.11 11.48
C PHE A 148 -24.03 0.73 10.08
N LEU A 149 -25.13 1.45 9.82
CA LEU A 149 -25.51 2.03 8.51
C LEU A 149 -25.16 3.53 8.40
#